data_AF-A0A7J2NGR4-F1
#
_entry.id   AF-A0A7J2NGR4-F1
#
_cell.length_a   1.000
_cell.length_b   1.000
_cell.length_c   1.000
_cell.angle_alpha   90.00
_cell.angle_beta   90.00
_cell.angle_gamma   90.00
#
_symmetry.space_group_name_H-M   'P 1'
#
loop_
_entity.id
_entity.type
_entity.pdbx_description
1 polymer ?
#
loop_
_entity_poly.entity_id
_entity_poly.type
_entity_poly.pdbx_seq_one_letter_code
_entity_poly.pdbx_strand_id
1 'polypeptide(L)'
;MEWEAFVSILLMVFALMMVIAGVFTAYFGSGRSRLIGIVLLLIGLVIGVMWTVLAGFTDIIEIELGDVIWDAFLNILAGLIGILAAIGVFLLAIMKA
;
A
#
# COMPACT_ATOMS: atom_id res chain seq x y z
N MET A 1 -5.16 3.33 17.47
CA MET A 1 -5.61 3.78 16.14
C MET A 1 -7.12 3.74 16.17
N GLU A 2 -7.77 4.87 15.91
CA GLU A 2 -9.20 4.85 15.60
C GLU A 2 -9.41 4.04 14.32
N TRP A 3 -10.52 3.32 14.23
CA TRP A 3 -10.81 2.39 13.13
C TRP A 3 -10.69 3.07 11.75
N GLU A 4 -11.04 4.35 11.67
CA GLU A 4 -10.98 5.18 10.47
C GLU A 4 -9.55 5.44 9.98
N ALA A 5 -8.62 5.70 10.90
CA ALA A 5 -7.20 5.88 10.57
C ALA A 5 -6.60 4.59 10.02
N PHE A 6 -6.93 3.43 10.61
CA PHE A 6 -6.48 2.13 10.11
C PHE A 6 -7.00 1.85 8.69
N VAL A 7 -8.30 2.03 8.46
CA VAL A 7 -8.92 1.84 7.15
C VAL A 7 -8.32 2.80 6.12
N SER A 8 -8.04 4.04 6.52
CA SER A 8 -7.44 5.04 5.63
C SER A 8 -6.01 4.69 5.24
N ILE A 9 -5.17 4.27 6.19
CA ILE A 9 -3.82 3.77 5.91
C ILE A 9 -3.90 2.56 4.99
N LEU A 10 -4.79 1.60 5.27
CA LEU A 10 -4.97 0.40 4.45
C LEU A 10 -5.35 0.75 3.01
N LEU A 11 -6.38 1.58 2.82
CA LEU A 11 -6.86 1.99 1.49
C LEU A 11 -5.79 2.77 0.72
N MET A 12 -5.09 3.68 1.39
CA MET A 12 -4.04 4.48 0.77
C MET A 12 -2.86 3.61 0.33
N VAL A 13 -2.34 2.76 1.21
CA VAL A 13 -1.24 1.84 0.88
C VAL A 13 -1.66 0.88 -0.22
N PHE A 14 -2.87 0.31 -0.14
CA PHE A 14 -3.40 -0.57 -1.17
C PHE A 14 -3.49 0.12 -2.53
N ALA A 15 -4.11 1.31 -2.60
CA ALA A 15 -4.25 2.08 -3.83
C ALA A 15 -2.89 2.42 -4.44
N LEU A 16 -1.95 2.90 -3.62
CA LEU A 16 -0.59 3.24 -4.06
C LEU A 16 0.13 2.01 -4.64
N MET A 17 0.10 0.88 -3.93
CA MET A 17 0.77 -0.34 -4.36
C MET A 17 0.13 -0.92 -5.63
N MET A 18 -1.20 -0.84 -5.76
CA MET A 18 -1.93 -1.24 -6.97
C MET A 18 -1.58 -0.36 -8.17
N VAL A 19 -1.47 0.95 -7.99
CA VAL A 19 -1.04 1.88 -9.05
C VAL A 19 0.38 1.55 -9.48
N ILE A 20 1.32 1.43 -8.54
CA ILE A 20 2.73 1.13 -8.85
C ILE A 20 2.84 -0.23 -9.57
N ALA A 21 2.25 -1.29 -9.00
CA ALA A 21 2.26 -2.62 -9.60
C ALA A 21 1.57 -2.63 -10.97
N GLY A 22 0.46 -1.90 -11.11
CA GLY A 22 -0.29 -1.76 -12.35
C GLY A 22 0.53 -1.07 -13.45
N VAL A 23 1.18 0.06 -13.13
CA VAL A 23 2.09 0.76 -14.07
C VAL A 23 3.19 -0.17 -14.54
N PHE A 24 3.90 -0.82 -13.61
CA PHE A 24 4.99 -1.72 -13.99
C PHE A 24 4.51 -2.91 -14.81
N THR A 25 3.38 -3.52 -14.44
CA THR A 25 2.82 -4.68 -15.16
C THR A 25 2.25 -4.28 -16.53
N ALA A 26 1.63 -3.11 -16.66
CA ALA A 26 1.13 -2.62 -17.94
C ALA A 26 2.29 -2.24 -18.88
N TYR A 27 3.34 -1.62 -18.36
CA TYR A 27 4.50 -1.21 -19.14
C TYR A 27 5.35 -2.40 -19.59
N PHE A 28 5.73 -3.29 -18.67
CA PHE A 28 6.61 -4.43 -18.97
C PHE A 28 5.87 -5.68 -19.45
N GLY A 29 4.56 -5.78 -19.22
CA GLY A 29 3.77 -6.93 -19.63
C GLY A 29 3.55 -7.03 -21.14
N SER A 30 3.34 -8.26 -21.62
CA SER A 30 2.90 -8.56 -22.99
C SER A 30 1.64 -9.42 -22.99
N GLY A 31 0.81 -9.28 -24.03
CA GLY A 31 -0.45 -10.00 -24.18
C GLY A 31 -1.38 -9.86 -22.96
N ARG A 32 -1.72 -10.98 -22.32
CA ARG A 32 -2.63 -11.03 -21.16
C ARG A 32 -2.05 -10.36 -19.90
N SER A 33 -0.74 -10.43 -19.69
CA SER A 33 -0.09 -9.81 -18.53
C SER A 33 -0.24 -8.28 -18.55
N ARG A 34 -0.10 -7.66 -19.72
CA ARG A 34 -0.33 -6.21 -19.90
C ARG A 34 -1.74 -5.80 -19.48
N LEU A 35 -2.75 -6.58 -19.89
CA LEU A 35 -4.14 -6.31 -19.55
C LEU A 35 -4.36 -6.34 -18.03
N ILE A 36 -3.78 -7.31 -17.33
CA ILE A 36 -3.85 -7.38 -15.87
C ILE A 36 -3.24 -6.11 -15.26
N GLY A 37 -2.09 -5.66 -15.74
CA GLY A 37 -1.47 -4.42 -15.28
C GLY A 37 -2.37 -3.19 -15.43
N ILE A 38 -3.05 -3.06 -16.57
CA ILE A 38 -4.02 -1.98 -16.81
C ILE A 38 -5.19 -2.07 -15.82
N VAL A 39 -5.72 -3.27 -15.58
CA VAL A 39 -6.81 -3.49 -14.61
C VAL A 39 -6.37 -3.11 -13.20
N LEU A 40 -5.18 -3.54 -12.76
CA LEU A 40 -4.61 -3.19 -11.46
C LEU A 40 -4.46 -1.66 -11.31
N LEU A 41 -3.95 -1.00 -12.36
CA LEU A 41 -3.79 0.45 -12.38
C LEU A 41 -5.12 1.19 -12.23
N LEU A 42 -6.14 0.77 -12.99
CA LEU A 42 -7.47 1.37 -12.93
C LEU A 42 -8.12 1.18 -11.56
N ILE A 43 -8.04 -0.03 -10.99
CA ILE A 43 -8.60 -0.31 -9.65
C ILE A 43 -7.89 0.53 -8.59
N GLY A 44 -6.55 0.59 -8.64
CA GLY A 44 -5.76 1.41 -7.70
C GLY A 44 -6.12 2.89 -7.80
N LEU A 45 -6.29 3.42 -9.02
CA LEU A 45 -6.66 4.81 -9.23
C LEU A 45 -8.08 5.11 -8.76
N VAL A 46 -9.06 4.23 -9.05
CA VAL A 46 -10.44 4.38 -8.58
C VAL A 46 -10.49 4.41 -7.06
N ILE A 47 -9.80 3.48 -6.39
CA ILE A 47 -9.80 3.40 -4.92
C ILE A 47 -9.08 4.60 -4.30
N GLY A 48 -7.92 5.01 -4.84
CA GLY A 48 -7.18 6.17 -4.35
C GLY A 48 -7.97 7.47 -4.49
N VAL A 49 -8.64 7.68 -5.63
CA VAL A 49 -9.50 8.85 -5.84
C VAL A 49 -10.71 8.80 -4.92
N MET A 50 -11.40 7.66 -4.83
CA MET A 50 -12.55 7.49 -3.95
C MET A 50 -12.18 7.77 -2.48
N TRP A 51 -11.06 7.24 -2.00
CA TRP A 51 -10.57 7.51 -0.65
C TRP A 51 -10.25 8.99 -0.43
N THR A 52 -9.55 9.63 -1.36
CA THR A 52 -9.22 11.07 -1.26
C THR A 52 -10.48 11.93 -1.23
N VAL A 53 -11.53 11.56 -1.99
CA VAL A 53 -12.83 12.23 -1.95
C VAL A 53 -13.50 12.05 -0.58
N LEU A 54 -13.56 10.81 -0.08
CA LEU A 54 -14.22 10.50 1.18
C LEU A 54 -13.51 11.11 2.40
N ALA A 55 -12.17 11.17 2.40
CA ALA A 55 -11.39 11.66 3.54
C ALA A 55 -10.96 13.13 3.44
N GLY A 56 -10.94 13.71 2.23
CA GLY A 56 -10.48 15.08 2.01
C GLY A 56 -11.58 16.09 1.65
N PHE A 57 -12.73 15.61 1.15
CA PHE A 57 -13.79 16.48 0.63
C PHE A 57 -15.16 16.20 1.24
N THR A 58 -15.28 15.23 2.14
CA THR A 58 -16.51 14.91 2.85
C THR A 58 -16.23 14.70 4.33
N ASP A 59 -17.21 14.98 5.19
CA ASP A 59 -17.13 14.74 6.63
C ASP A 59 -17.46 13.27 7.00
N ILE A 60 -17.27 12.33 6.07
CA ILE A 60 -17.56 10.90 6.30
C ILE A 60 -16.39 10.22 7.02
N ILE A 61 -15.15 10.64 6.73
CA ILE A 61 -13.95 10.15 7.38
C ILE A 61 -13.20 11.37 7.91
N GLU A 62 -13.24 11.57 9.23
CA GLU A 62 -12.64 12.74 9.87
C GLU A 62 -11.18 12.44 10.24
N ILE A 63 -10.28 12.59 9.27
CA ILE A 63 -8.84 12.33 9.47
C ILE A 63 -7.96 13.44 8.88
N GLU A 64 -6.83 13.69 9.54
CA GLU A 64 -5.79 14.53 8.95
C GLU A 64 -4.99 13.73 7.92
N LEU A 65 -5.10 14.11 6.64
CA LEU A 65 -4.44 13.41 5.54
C LEU A 65 -2.90 13.36 5.71
N GLY A 66 -2.31 14.40 6.28
CA GLY A 66 -0.88 14.47 6.56
C GLY A 66 -0.42 13.37 7.52
N ASP A 67 -1.16 13.17 8.61
CA ASP A 67 -0.89 12.12 9.59
C ASP A 67 -1.04 10.74 8.99
N VAL A 68 -2.10 10.50 8.20
CA VAL A 68 -2.30 9.21 7.53
C VAL A 68 -1.17 8.87 6.57
N ILE A 69 -0.68 9.85 5.80
CA ILE A 69 0.46 9.65 4.89
C ILE A 69 1.72 9.31 5.69
N TRP A 70 1.98 10.05 6.77
CA TRP A 70 3.16 9.85 7.61
C TRP A 70 3.12 8.49 8.33
N ASP A 71 2.00 8.15 8.95
CA ASP A 71 1.79 6.88 9.63
C ASP A 71 1.89 5.70 8.66
N ALA A 72 1.32 5.82 7.47
CA ALA A 72 1.45 4.78 6.46
C ALA A 72 2.91 4.55 6.03
N PHE A 73 3.68 5.63 5.85
CA PHE A 73 5.10 5.52 5.54
C PHE A 73 5.87 4.81 6.66
N LEU A 74 5.63 5.20 7.92
CA LEU A 74 6.25 4.55 9.07
C LEU A 74 5.85 3.08 9.20
N ASN A 75 4.59 2.75 8.94
CA ASN A 75 4.10 1.37 8.98
C ASN A 75 4.75 0.48 7.90
N ILE A 76 4.91 1.00 6.68
CA ILE A 76 5.65 0.30 5.60
C ILE A 76 7.11 0.07 6.02
N LEU A 77 7.77 1.11 6.52
CA LEU A 77 9.17 1.04 6.94
C LEU A 77 9.36 0.06 8.10
N ALA A 78 8.49 0.12 9.11
CA ALA A 78 8.51 -0.78 10.26
C ALA A 78 8.29 -2.24 9.82
N GLY A 79 7.34 -2.49 8.90
CA GLY A 79 7.12 -3.80 8.32
C GLY A 79 8.36 -4.34 7.59
N LEU A 80 9.01 -3.51 6.77
CA LEU A 80 10.22 -3.88 6.04
C LEU A 80 11.37 -4.23 6.99
N ILE A 81 11.64 -3.38 7.98
CA ILE A 81 12.68 -3.60 8.98
C ILE A 81 12.38 -4.89 9.77
N GLY A 82 11.13 -5.09 10.17
CA GLY A 82 10.69 -6.28 10.89
C GLY A 82 10.92 -7.56 10.10
N ILE A 83 10.57 -7.57 8.80
CA ILE A 83 10.81 -8.71 7.90
C ILE A 83 12.30 -9.01 7.79
N LEU A 84 13.13 -7.98 7.54
CA LEU A 84 14.59 -8.15 7.41
C LEU A 84 15.22 -8.68 8.70
N ALA A 85 14.82 -8.14 9.85
CA ALA A 85 15.31 -8.58 11.16
C ALA A 85 14.89 -10.03 11.46
N ALA A 86 13.63 -10.38 11.19
CA ALA A 86 13.12 -11.73 11.38
C ALA A 86 13.86 -12.75 10.51
N ILE A 87 14.08 -12.42 9.22
CA ILE A 87 14.89 -13.24 8.32
C ILE A 87 16.32 -13.38 8.86
N GLY A 88 16.94 -12.29 9.30
CA GLY A 88 18.31 -12.32 9.86
C GLY A 88 18.43 -13.24 11.08
N VAL A 89 17.51 -13.12 12.05
CA VAL A 89 17.48 -13.99 13.23
C VAL A 89 17.25 -15.45 12.85
N PHE A 90 16.31 -15.70 11.94
CA PHE A 90 16.03 -17.05 11.43
C PHE A 90 17.25 -17.68 10.77
N LEU A 91 17.95 -16.94 9.90
CA LEU A 91 19.17 -17.40 9.24
C LEU A 91 20.28 -17.67 10.26
N LEU A 92 20.49 -16.79 11.25
CA LEU A 92 21.48 -17.01 12.31
C LEU A 92 21.21 -18.28 13.12
N ALA A 93 19.94 -18.59 13.37
CA ALA A 93 19.54 -19.79 14.11
C ALA A 93 19.83 -21.08 13.33
N ILE A 94 19.66 -21.09 12.01
CA ILE A 94 19.82 -22.30 11.17
C ILE A 94 21.22 -22.45 10.60
N MET A 95 21.89 -21.36 10.21
CA MET A 95 23.25 -21.41 9.63
C MET A 95 24.33 -21.86 10.64
N LYS A 96 23.99 -21.87 11.94
CA LYS A 96 24.87 -22.36 13.00
C LYS A 96 24.48 -23.76 13.51
N ALA A 97 23.44 -24.37 12.95
CA ALA A 97 23.06 -25.77 13.15
C ALA A 97 23.72 -26.64 12.09
#